data_AF-A0A2D6E6A2-F1
#
_entry.id   AF-A0A2D6E6A2-F1
#
_cell.length_a   1.000
_cell.length_b   1.000
_cell.length_c   1.000
_cell.angle_alpha   90.00
_cell.angle_beta   90.00
_cell.angle_gamma   90.00
#
_symmetry.space_group_name_H-M   'P 1'
#
loop_
_entity.id
_entity.type
_entity.pdbx_description
1 polymer ?
#
loop_
_entity_poly.entity_id
_entity_poly.type
_entity_poly.pdbx_seq_one_letter_code
_entity_poly.pdbx_strand_id
1 'polypeptide(L)'
;MTKKQLSVKVYRMKRILLIFGLALALALPVAALAGSPFVTGDTIIVAEEDIIDGNYLVSGNSINIDGNVNGDVIFAGSNVVINGDVAGDVIGAGASIRITGEVEGSVRVAGSNIQIDGQVGHNVIAFGGNVVISDSAEIGWELFTGAGNVEVRGEIGTNVTGAAGNMLISGSVGRDLNVAGDTISILPDASIDGDVTYRTENAESLIVSEGATISGEITHDTLDKHFDGNK
;
A
#
# COMPACT_ATOMS: atom_id res chain seq x y z
N MET A 1 -6.07 -14.49 32.14
CA MET A 1 -5.23 -13.52 31.40
C MET A 1 -5.90 -12.14 31.50
N THR A 2 -5.28 -11.16 32.16
CA THR A 2 -5.91 -9.85 32.42
C THR A 2 -5.92 -8.99 31.15
N LYS A 3 -7.02 -8.26 30.88
CA LYS A 3 -7.22 -7.34 29.74
C LYS A 3 -6.01 -6.43 29.42
N LYS A 4 -5.19 -6.14 30.43
CA LYS A 4 -3.98 -5.31 30.35
C LYS A 4 -2.86 -5.92 29.48
N GLN A 5 -2.70 -7.25 29.46
CA GLN A 5 -1.65 -7.92 28.68
C GLN A 5 -2.04 -8.09 27.20
N LEU A 6 -3.33 -8.29 26.89
CA LEU A 6 -3.86 -8.28 25.51
C LEU A 6 -3.64 -6.92 24.84
N SER A 7 -3.81 -5.83 25.61
CA SER A 7 -3.60 -4.47 25.11
C SER A 7 -2.18 -4.25 24.59
N VAL A 8 -1.15 -4.74 25.29
CA VAL A 8 0.27 -4.38 25.06
C VAL A 8 0.85 -4.93 23.75
N LYS A 9 0.50 -6.16 23.33
CA LYS A 9 1.08 -6.81 22.13
C LYS A 9 0.40 -6.35 20.83
N VAL A 10 -0.92 -6.16 20.85
CA VAL A 10 -1.68 -5.47 19.79
C VAL A 10 -1.18 -4.03 19.64
N TYR A 11 -0.83 -3.38 20.75
CA TYR A 11 -0.19 -2.06 20.73
C TYR A 11 1.17 -2.08 20.05
N ARG A 12 1.94 -3.18 20.06
CA ARG A 12 3.28 -3.26 19.46
C ARG A 12 3.23 -3.34 17.94
N MET A 13 2.37 -4.17 17.35
CA MET A 13 2.20 -4.22 15.88
C MET A 13 1.54 -2.93 15.37
N LYS A 14 0.49 -2.44 16.05
CA LYS A 14 -0.12 -1.14 15.73
C LYS A 14 0.88 0.01 15.89
N ARG A 15 1.79 -0.03 16.88
CA ARG A 15 2.88 0.94 17.03
C ARG A 15 3.93 0.81 15.95
N ILE A 16 4.27 -0.39 15.49
CA ILE A 16 5.25 -0.56 14.40
C ILE A 16 4.65 -0.05 13.09
N LEU A 17 3.39 -0.39 12.77
CA LEU A 17 2.67 0.16 11.63
C LEU A 17 2.47 1.69 11.75
N LEU A 18 2.17 2.21 12.94
CA LEU A 18 2.09 3.65 13.21
C LEU A 18 3.45 4.33 13.10
N ILE A 19 4.54 3.73 13.59
CA ILE A 19 5.88 4.30 13.57
C ILE A 19 6.46 4.23 12.15
N PHE A 20 6.25 3.14 11.40
CA PHE A 20 6.66 3.02 10.00
C PHE A 20 5.79 3.88 9.08
N GLY A 21 4.46 3.89 9.26
CA GLY A 21 3.56 4.80 8.53
C GLY A 21 3.88 6.27 8.80
N LEU A 22 4.18 6.63 10.06
CA LEU A 22 4.57 8.00 10.45
C LEU A 22 5.99 8.36 9.99
N ALA A 23 6.96 7.43 10.08
CA ALA A 23 8.33 7.65 9.63
C ALA A 23 8.43 7.74 8.10
N LEU A 24 7.58 7.01 7.38
CA LEU A 24 7.51 7.07 5.93
C LEU A 24 6.75 8.30 5.41
N ALA A 25 5.70 8.74 6.13
CA ALA A 25 5.06 10.04 5.87
C ALA A 25 6.02 11.23 6.11
N LEU A 26 7.15 11.03 6.79
CA LEU A 26 8.13 12.05 7.15
C LEU A 26 9.41 12.03 6.28
N ALA A 27 9.59 11.05 5.40
CA ALA A 27 10.77 10.97 4.54
C ALA A 27 10.50 11.59 3.16
N LEU A 28 10.02 12.83 3.12
CA LEU A 28 10.25 13.65 1.92
C LEU A 28 11.76 13.80 1.80
N PRO A 29 12.40 13.44 0.67
CA PRO A 29 13.77 13.83 0.44
C PRO A 29 13.80 15.36 0.55
N VAL A 30 14.44 15.92 1.57
CA VAL A 30 14.51 17.39 1.76
C VAL A 30 15.09 18.07 0.50
N ALA A 31 15.88 17.33 -0.27
CA ALA A 31 16.38 17.72 -1.59
C ALA A 31 15.26 17.92 -2.64
N ALA A 32 14.18 17.15 -2.60
CA ALA A 32 13.05 17.26 -3.53
C ALA A 32 12.28 18.59 -3.40
N LEU A 33 12.40 19.27 -2.25
CA LEU A 33 11.76 20.56 -1.98
C LEU A 33 12.62 21.77 -2.39
N ALA A 34 13.91 21.59 -2.65
CA ALA A 34 14.83 22.68 -2.93
C ALA A 34 14.82 23.05 -4.42
N GLY A 35 14.08 24.10 -4.78
CA GLY A 35 14.14 24.72 -6.12
C GLY A 35 13.02 24.33 -7.09
N SER A 36 12.15 23.40 -6.72
CA SER A 36 10.99 23.00 -7.53
C SER A 36 9.82 23.99 -7.37
N PRO A 37 9.19 24.45 -8.46
CA PRO A 37 8.03 25.35 -8.37
C PRO A 37 6.85 24.62 -7.71
N PHE A 38 6.19 25.29 -6.75
CA PHE A 38 4.98 24.78 -6.12
C PHE A 38 3.74 25.28 -6.88
N VAL A 39 3.01 24.35 -7.49
CA VAL A 39 1.81 24.66 -8.28
C VAL A 39 0.57 24.53 -7.40
N THR A 40 -0.27 25.56 -7.38
CA THR A 40 -1.55 25.53 -6.66
C THR A 40 -2.70 26.04 -7.50
N GLY A 41 -3.89 25.48 -7.30
CA GLY A 41 -5.10 25.83 -8.04
C GLY A 41 -6.27 24.95 -7.64
N ASP A 42 -7.49 25.30 -8.07
CA ASP A 42 -8.64 24.43 -7.82
C ASP A 42 -8.62 23.20 -8.74
N THR A 43 -8.34 23.42 -10.03
CA THR A 43 -8.14 22.36 -11.03
C THR A 43 -6.78 22.55 -11.68
N ILE A 44 -5.99 21.47 -11.72
CA ILE A 44 -4.64 21.43 -12.27
C ILE A 44 -4.61 20.29 -13.29
N ILE A 45 -4.13 20.58 -14.49
CA ILE A 45 -4.03 19.63 -15.59
C ILE A 45 -2.63 19.77 -16.18
N VAL A 46 -1.90 18.66 -16.26
CA VAL A 46 -0.70 18.49 -17.10
C VAL A 46 -1.16 17.66 -18.29
N ALA A 47 -1.16 18.24 -19.50
CA ALA A 47 -1.68 17.57 -20.68
C ALA A 47 -0.75 16.44 -21.14
N GLU A 48 -1.26 15.49 -21.93
CA GLU A 48 -0.49 14.32 -22.41
C GLU A 48 0.79 14.71 -23.14
N GLU A 49 0.79 15.82 -23.87
CA GLU A 49 1.94 16.36 -24.59
C GLU A 49 2.97 17.08 -23.70
N ASP A 50 2.61 17.38 -22.45
CA ASP A 50 3.47 18.12 -21.54
C ASP A 50 4.50 17.21 -20.89
N ILE A 51 5.71 17.73 -20.71
CA ILE A 51 6.77 17.08 -19.93
C ILE A 51 7.19 18.05 -18.83
N ILE A 52 7.07 17.61 -17.58
CA ILE A 52 7.60 18.34 -16.43
C ILE A 52 9.01 17.86 -16.16
N ASP A 53 9.99 18.76 -16.35
CA ASP A 53 11.37 18.48 -15.99
C ASP A 53 11.60 18.63 -14.48
N GLY A 54 12.09 17.56 -13.85
CA GLY A 54 12.36 17.51 -12.42
C GLY A 54 11.09 17.24 -11.58
N ASN A 55 11.16 17.61 -10.30
CA ASN A 55 10.12 17.27 -9.35
C ASN A 55 8.89 18.18 -9.47
N TYR A 56 7.71 17.59 -9.46
CA TYR A 56 6.42 18.27 -9.56
C TYR A 56 5.71 18.31 -8.21
N LEU A 57 5.71 19.49 -7.58
CA LEU A 57 5.05 19.72 -6.29
C LEU A 57 3.74 20.46 -6.53
N VAL A 58 2.61 19.82 -6.21
CA VAL A 58 1.29 20.26 -6.65
C VAL A 58 0.23 20.16 -5.55
N SER A 59 -0.66 21.14 -5.42
CA SER A 59 -1.82 21.03 -4.55
C SER A 59 -3.07 21.69 -5.14
N GLY A 60 -4.18 20.95 -5.11
CA GLY A 60 -5.45 21.43 -5.66
C GLY A 60 -6.62 20.50 -5.37
N ASN A 61 -7.84 20.91 -5.69
CA ASN A 61 -9.00 20.06 -5.48
C ASN A 61 -9.06 18.91 -6.51
N SER A 62 -8.76 19.21 -7.77
CA SER A 62 -8.64 18.23 -8.86
C SER A 62 -7.26 18.34 -9.51
N ILE A 63 -6.51 17.25 -9.54
CA ILE A 63 -5.19 17.16 -10.15
C ILE A 63 -5.25 16.04 -11.19
N ASN A 64 -5.04 16.37 -12.46
CA ASN A 64 -4.88 15.40 -13.53
C ASN A 64 -3.49 15.54 -14.16
N ILE A 65 -2.69 14.49 -14.11
CA ILE A 65 -1.35 14.45 -14.67
C ILE A 65 -1.38 13.44 -15.82
N ASP A 66 -1.73 13.91 -17.02
CA ASP A 66 -1.76 13.08 -18.23
C ASP A 66 -0.38 13.02 -18.91
N GLY A 67 0.43 14.07 -18.77
CA GLY A 67 1.80 14.14 -19.28
C GLY A 67 2.86 13.58 -18.33
N ASN A 68 4.09 13.47 -18.82
CA ASN A 68 5.18 12.80 -18.11
C ASN A 68 5.92 13.73 -17.14
N VAL A 69 6.45 13.15 -16.06
CA VAL A 69 7.25 13.86 -15.04
C VAL A 69 8.63 13.21 -14.92
N ASN A 70 9.68 13.96 -15.29
CA ASN A 70 11.08 13.53 -15.21
C ASN A 70 11.65 13.73 -13.79
N GLY A 71 10.93 13.26 -12.78
CA GLY A 71 11.27 13.41 -11.37
C GLY A 71 10.16 12.89 -10.47
N ASP A 72 10.10 13.37 -9.23
CA ASP A 72 9.09 12.97 -8.26
C ASP A 72 7.78 13.75 -8.42
N VAL A 73 6.63 13.11 -8.20
CA VAL A 73 5.34 13.79 -8.05
C VAL A 73 4.99 13.85 -6.56
N ILE A 74 4.89 15.07 -6.02
CA ILE A 74 4.50 15.32 -4.64
C ILE A 74 3.17 16.08 -4.63
N PHE A 75 2.10 15.48 -4.13
CA PHE A 75 0.77 16.07 -4.24
C PHE A 75 -0.04 16.12 -2.94
N ALA A 76 -0.94 17.09 -2.88
CA ALA A 76 -2.04 17.11 -1.91
C ALA A 76 -3.32 17.60 -2.59
N GLY A 77 -4.33 16.74 -2.73
CA GLY A 77 -5.57 17.13 -3.40
C GLY A 77 -6.76 16.19 -3.21
N SER A 78 -7.98 16.64 -3.50
CA SER A 78 -9.18 15.80 -3.26
C SER A 78 -9.27 14.65 -4.25
N ASN A 79 -9.14 14.93 -5.55
CA ASN A 79 -9.18 13.94 -6.63
C ASN A 79 -7.89 14.05 -7.44
N VAL A 80 -7.12 12.96 -7.46
CA VAL A 80 -5.81 12.91 -8.10
C VAL A 80 -5.76 11.75 -9.07
N VAL A 81 -5.46 12.03 -10.33
CA VAL A 81 -5.28 11.05 -11.38
C VAL A 81 -3.90 11.27 -11.98
N ILE A 82 -3.10 10.21 -12.06
CA ILE A 82 -1.76 10.22 -12.66
C ILE A 82 -1.77 9.17 -13.76
N ASN A 83 -1.88 9.61 -15.01
CA ASN A 83 -1.86 8.76 -16.20
C ASN A 83 -0.51 8.76 -16.91
N GLY A 84 0.22 9.88 -16.85
CA GLY A 84 1.57 9.96 -17.40
C GLY A 84 2.61 9.26 -16.52
N ASP A 85 3.76 8.97 -17.13
CA ASP A 85 4.86 8.26 -16.47
C ASP A 85 5.63 9.19 -15.52
N VAL A 86 6.07 8.62 -14.39
CA VAL A 86 6.81 9.31 -13.34
C VAL A 86 8.16 8.62 -13.16
N ALA A 87 9.23 9.29 -13.57
CA ALA A 87 10.60 8.75 -13.48
C ALA A 87 11.13 8.63 -12.04
N GLY A 88 10.46 9.27 -11.08
CA GLY A 88 10.81 9.24 -9.66
C GLY A 88 9.75 8.58 -8.79
N ASP A 89 9.59 9.11 -7.58
CA ASP A 89 8.60 8.65 -6.60
C ASP A 89 7.27 9.41 -6.73
N VAL A 90 6.17 8.75 -6.37
CA VAL A 90 4.86 9.41 -6.16
C VAL A 90 4.57 9.47 -4.67
N ILE A 91 4.41 10.67 -4.12
CA ILE A 91 4.18 10.88 -2.69
C ILE A 91 3.00 11.84 -2.53
N GLY A 92 1.96 11.45 -1.80
CA GLY A 92 0.87 12.39 -1.61
C GLY A 92 -0.31 11.91 -0.80
N ALA A 93 -1.29 12.79 -0.65
CA ALA A 93 -2.53 12.49 0.03
C ALA A 93 -3.74 13.07 -0.69
N GLY A 94 -4.86 12.35 -0.62
CA GLY A 94 -6.11 12.78 -1.24
C GLY A 94 -7.34 11.97 -0.88
N ALA A 95 -8.53 12.42 -1.30
CA ALA A 95 -9.74 11.64 -1.05
C ALA A 95 -9.85 10.46 -2.02
N SER A 96 -9.58 10.69 -3.30
CA SER A 96 -9.53 9.70 -4.36
C SER A 96 -8.21 9.82 -5.13
N ILE A 97 -7.45 8.73 -5.22
CA ILE A 97 -6.17 8.66 -5.92
C ILE A 97 -6.22 7.50 -6.90
N ARG A 98 -5.92 7.76 -8.18
CA ARG A 98 -5.75 6.75 -9.22
C ARG A 98 -4.41 6.94 -9.92
N ILE A 99 -3.61 5.89 -10.01
CA ILE A 99 -2.30 5.90 -10.67
C ILE A 99 -2.32 4.83 -11.76
N THR A 100 -2.33 5.25 -13.02
CA THR A 100 -2.34 4.34 -14.18
C THR A 100 -1.02 4.35 -14.95
N GLY A 101 -0.27 5.46 -14.91
CA GLY A 101 1.06 5.56 -15.51
C GLY A 101 2.12 4.75 -14.76
N GLU A 102 3.26 4.52 -15.43
CA GLU A 102 4.42 3.86 -14.81
C GLU A 102 5.08 4.78 -13.79
N VAL A 103 5.45 4.23 -12.63
CA VAL A 103 6.25 4.91 -11.60
C VAL A 103 7.56 4.14 -11.45
N GLU A 104 8.66 4.65 -11.98
CA GLU A 104 9.97 3.97 -11.90
C GLU A 104 10.43 3.82 -10.43
N GLY A 105 10.01 4.75 -9.56
CA GLY A 105 10.31 4.75 -8.13
C GLY A 105 9.30 4.00 -7.26
N SER A 106 9.02 4.58 -6.08
CA SER A 106 8.06 4.09 -5.10
C SER A 106 6.81 4.96 -5.04
N VAL A 107 5.67 4.36 -4.68
CA VAL A 107 4.43 5.08 -4.39
C VAL A 107 4.20 5.12 -2.87
N ARG A 108 3.95 6.31 -2.32
CA ARG A 108 3.66 6.54 -0.89
C ARG A 108 2.44 7.44 -0.75
N VAL A 109 1.27 6.84 -0.57
CA VAL A 109 0.00 7.56 -0.63
C VAL A 109 -0.93 7.27 0.53
N ALA A 110 -1.73 8.27 0.89
CA ALA A 110 -2.81 8.12 1.86
C ALA A 110 -4.11 8.73 1.34
N GLY A 111 -5.23 8.00 1.44
CA GLY A 111 -6.51 8.52 0.96
C GLY A 111 -7.74 7.69 1.29
N SER A 112 -8.94 8.19 0.96
CA SER A 112 -10.16 7.40 1.21
C SER A 112 -10.28 6.24 0.25
N ASN A 113 -10.00 6.49 -1.04
CA ASN A 113 -9.97 5.48 -2.09
C ASN A 113 -8.65 5.61 -2.86
N ILE A 114 -7.89 4.52 -2.93
CA ILE A 114 -6.63 4.44 -3.67
C ILE A 114 -6.76 3.28 -4.65
N GLN A 115 -6.47 3.55 -5.93
CA GLN A 115 -6.33 2.52 -6.95
C GLN A 115 -5.00 2.70 -7.68
N ILE A 116 -4.24 1.62 -7.77
CA ILE A 116 -2.98 1.55 -8.53
C ILE A 116 -3.20 0.53 -9.63
N ASP A 117 -3.02 0.97 -10.87
CA ASP A 117 -3.20 0.18 -12.08
C ASP A 117 -1.90 0.02 -12.89
N GLY A 118 -0.97 0.97 -12.76
CA GLY A 118 0.31 0.97 -13.46
C GLY A 118 1.40 0.16 -12.76
N GLN A 119 2.56 0.07 -13.41
CA GLN A 119 3.76 -0.52 -12.83
C GLN A 119 4.41 0.44 -11.82
N VAL A 120 4.90 -0.12 -10.71
CA VAL A 120 5.70 0.60 -9.71
C VAL A 120 7.01 -0.16 -9.55
N GLY A 121 8.12 0.43 -9.97
CA GLY A 121 9.43 -0.23 -10.02
C GLY A 121 9.94 -0.70 -8.65
N HIS A 122 9.59 0.03 -7.58
CA HIS A 122 10.03 -0.28 -6.22
C HIS A 122 8.87 -0.68 -5.29
N ASN A 123 8.65 0.07 -4.20
CA ASN A 123 7.69 -0.28 -3.15
C ASN A 123 6.41 0.54 -3.27
N VAL A 124 5.30 -0.03 -2.81
CA VAL A 124 4.06 0.70 -2.59
C VAL A 124 3.75 0.74 -1.11
N ILE A 125 3.50 1.96 -0.61
CA ILE A 125 2.96 2.17 0.72
C ILE A 125 1.66 2.95 0.62
N ALA A 126 0.55 2.28 0.91
CA ALA A 126 -0.79 2.80 0.67
C ALA A 126 -1.69 2.63 1.90
N PHE A 127 -2.21 3.74 2.43
CA PHE A 127 -3.12 3.74 3.57
C PHE A 127 -4.45 4.38 3.22
N GLY A 128 -5.56 3.72 3.55
CA GLY A 128 -6.85 4.33 3.22
C GLY A 128 -8.11 3.70 3.77
N GLY A 129 -9.26 4.13 3.23
CA GLY A 129 -10.53 3.45 3.46
C GLY A 129 -10.61 2.18 2.60
N ASN A 130 -10.31 2.33 1.31
CA ASN A 130 -10.24 1.28 0.31
C ASN A 130 -8.94 1.40 -0.48
N VAL A 131 -8.19 0.31 -0.60
CA VAL A 131 -6.97 0.23 -1.41
C VAL A 131 -7.11 -0.92 -2.40
N VAL A 132 -6.93 -0.64 -3.68
CA VAL A 132 -6.99 -1.64 -4.76
C VAL A 132 -5.68 -1.59 -5.55
N ILE A 133 -4.97 -2.71 -5.56
CA ILE A 133 -3.90 -2.99 -6.52
C ILE A 133 -4.56 -3.80 -7.62
N SER A 134 -4.82 -3.20 -8.78
CA SER A 134 -5.60 -3.84 -9.84
C SER A 134 -4.82 -4.96 -10.53
N ASP A 135 -5.51 -5.73 -11.38
CA ASP A 135 -4.93 -6.90 -12.07
C ASP A 135 -3.82 -6.53 -13.07
N SER A 136 -3.82 -5.30 -13.58
CA SER A 136 -2.78 -4.78 -14.46
C SER A 136 -1.56 -4.25 -13.73
N ALA A 137 -1.64 -4.05 -12.40
CA ALA A 137 -0.56 -3.46 -11.63
C ALA A 137 0.56 -4.48 -11.34
N GLU A 138 1.79 -4.02 -11.46
CA GLU A 138 3.00 -4.75 -11.07
C GLU A 138 3.77 -3.89 -10.07
N ILE A 139 3.96 -4.40 -8.86
CA ILE A 139 4.79 -3.76 -7.83
C ILE A 139 6.09 -4.55 -7.73
N GLY A 140 7.19 -3.97 -8.20
CA GLY A 140 8.46 -4.69 -8.34
C GLY A 140 8.96 -5.26 -7.01
N TRP A 141 8.78 -4.56 -5.89
CA TRP A 141 9.24 -5.00 -4.57
C TRP A 141 8.09 -5.28 -3.59
N GLU A 142 7.95 -4.48 -2.53
CA GLU A 142 7.06 -4.78 -1.40
C GLU A 142 5.81 -3.88 -1.41
N LEU A 143 4.67 -4.47 -1.06
CA LEU A 143 3.45 -3.74 -0.72
C LEU A 143 3.28 -3.67 0.80
N PHE A 144 3.27 -2.45 1.32
CA PHE A 144 2.90 -2.16 2.70
C PHE A 144 1.56 -1.42 2.73
N THR A 145 0.52 -2.01 3.32
CA THR A 145 -0.82 -1.40 3.25
C THR A 145 -1.63 -1.51 4.52
N GLY A 146 -2.49 -0.51 4.75
CA GLY A 146 -3.46 -0.54 5.83
C GLY A 146 -4.76 0.14 5.44
N ALA A 147 -5.88 -0.58 5.44
CA ALA A 147 -7.16 0.01 5.07
C ALA A 147 -8.39 -0.63 5.73
N GLY A 148 -9.58 -0.08 5.50
CA GLY A 148 -10.83 -0.79 5.81
C GLY A 148 -10.99 -2.02 4.92
N ASN A 149 -10.78 -1.83 3.61
CA ASN A 149 -10.76 -2.89 2.61
C ASN A 149 -9.49 -2.81 1.76
N VAL A 150 -8.86 -3.97 1.53
CA VAL A 150 -7.69 -4.11 0.66
C VAL A 150 -7.97 -5.20 -0.37
N GLU A 151 -7.73 -4.89 -1.64
CA GLU A 151 -7.74 -5.88 -2.72
C GLU A 151 -6.39 -5.89 -3.43
N VAL A 152 -5.76 -7.06 -3.49
CA VAL A 152 -4.51 -7.29 -4.22
C VAL A 152 -4.81 -8.25 -5.37
N ARG A 153 -4.97 -7.68 -6.57
CA ARG A 153 -5.28 -8.41 -7.80
C ARG A 153 -4.10 -8.52 -8.75
N GLY A 154 -3.17 -7.57 -8.67
CA GLY A 154 -1.94 -7.53 -9.48
C GLY A 154 -0.78 -8.32 -8.87
N GLU A 155 0.39 -8.14 -9.45
CA GLU A 155 1.63 -8.81 -9.06
C GLU A 155 2.44 -8.00 -8.05
N ILE A 156 2.88 -8.67 -6.98
CA ILE A 156 3.80 -8.12 -5.99
C ILE A 156 5.09 -8.95 -6.04
N GLY A 157 6.19 -8.36 -6.49
CA GLY A 157 7.44 -9.10 -6.74
C GLY A 157 8.10 -9.66 -5.49
N THR A 158 7.76 -9.14 -4.30
CA THR A 158 8.26 -9.67 -3.01
C THR A 158 7.14 -9.91 -2.00
N ASN A 159 7.14 -9.19 -0.88
CA ASN A 159 6.26 -9.44 0.25
C ASN A 159 5.01 -8.54 0.18
N VAL A 160 3.93 -9.01 0.81
CA VAL A 160 2.81 -8.17 1.19
C VAL A 160 2.76 -8.12 2.70
N THR A 161 2.89 -6.92 3.25
CA THR A 161 2.71 -6.67 4.69
C THR A 161 1.52 -5.73 4.87
N GLY A 162 0.48 -6.15 5.58
CA GLY A 162 -0.65 -5.26 5.74
C GLY A 162 -1.68 -5.61 6.80
N ALA A 163 -2.60 -4.66 7.02
CA ALA A 163 -3.73 -4.86 7.92
C ALA A 163 -5.01 -4.29 7.33
N ALA A 164 -6.09 -5.08 7.30
CA ALA A 164 -7.38 -4.59 6.82
C ALA A 164 -8.55 -5.14 7.63
N GLY A 165 -9.70 -4.47 7.58
CA GLY A 165 -10.95 -5.10 8.04
C GLY A 165 -11.24 -6.32 7.17
N ASN A 166 -11.34 -6.08 5.86
CA ASN A 166 -11.46 -7.13 4.85
C ASN A 166 -10.27 -7.08 3.89
N MET A 167 -9.64 -8.22 3.65
CA MET A 167 -8.55 -8.36 2.69
C MET A 167 -8.88 -9.46 1.68
N LEU A 168 -8.72 -9.15 0.40
CA LEU A 168 -8.89 -10.07 -0.71
C LEU A 168 -7.60 -10.13 -1.53
N ILE A 169 -7.07 -11.34 -1.72
CA ILE A 169 -5.88 -11.61 -2.53
C ILE A 169 -6.30 -12.51 -3.69
N SER A 170 -6.05 -12.06 -4.91
CA SER A 170 -6.32 -12.80 -6.15
C SER A 170 -5.16 -12.75 -7.15
N GLY A 171 -4.19 -11.85 -6.94
CA GLY A 171 -2.96 -11.79 -7.72
C GLY A 171 -1.82 -12.62 -7.14
N SER A 172 -0.60 -12.32 -7.56
CA SER A 172 0.62 -13.01 -7.15
C SER A 172 1.42 -12.26 -6.09
N VAL A 173 2.02 -13.01 -5.17
CA VAL A 173 2.97 -12.53 -4.17
C VAL A 173 4.22 -13.38 -4.27
N GLY A 174 5.32 -12.79 -4.75
CA GLY A 174 6.57 -13.50 -5.05
C GLY A 174 7.32 -14.00 -3.81
N ARG A 175 6.91 -13.60 -2.61
CA ARG A 175 7.46 -14.06 -1.33
C ARG A 175 6.36 -14.18 -0.26
N ASP A 176 6.55 -13.56 0.91
CA ASP A 176 5.75 -13.83 2.10
C ASP A 176 4.53 -12.90 2.19
N LEU A 177 3.41 -13.46 2.64
CA LEU A 177 2.17 -12.73 2.94
C LEU A 177 2.01 -12.60 4.46
N ASN A 178 2.23 -11.39 4.97
CA ASN A 178 2.20 -11.05 6.40
C ASN A 178 1.04 -10.10 6.73
N VAL A 179 -0.11 -10.65 7.12
CA VAL A 179 -1.37 -9.90 7.13
C VAL A 179 -2.15 -10.00 8.42
N ALA A 180 -2.98 -9.01 8.71
CA ALA A 180 -3.89 -9.03 9.84
C ALA A 180 -5.25 -8.45 9.47
N GLY A 181 -6.33 -8.96 10.07
CA GLY A 181 -7.65 -8.41 9.80
C GLY A 181 -8.81 -9.11 10.46
N ASP A 182 -10.01 -8.71 10.07
CA ASP A 182 -11.24 -9.36 10.52
C ASP A 182 -11.58 -10.55 9.61
N THR A 183 -11.43 -10.37 8.29
CA THR A 183 -11.56 -11.42 7.26
C THR A 183 -10.46 -11.30 6.22
N ILE A 184 -9.82 -12.42 5.88
CA ILE A 184 -8.79 -12.51 4.84
C ILE A 184 -9.20 -13.62 3.89
N SER A 185 -9.31 -13.31 2.59
CA SER A 185 -9.67 -14.26 1.54
C SER A 185 -8.57 -14.37 0.50
N ILE A 186 -8.09 -15.58 0.27
CA ILE A 186 -7.15 -15.93 -0.79
C ILE A 186 -7.97 -16.68 -1.86
N LEU A 187 -8.10 -16.08 -3.04
CA LEU A 187 -8.98 -16.53 -4.12
C LEU A 187 -8.32 -17.58 -5.02
N PRO A 188 -9.09 -18.30 -5.87
CA PRO A 188 -8.57 -19.42 -6.68
C PRO A 188 -7.37 -19.08 -7.56
N ASP A 189 -7.27 -17.85 -8.07
CA ASP A 189 -6.19 -17.44 -8.98
C ASP A 189 -4.96 -16.89 -8.23
N ALA A 190 -5.00 -16.80 -6.90
CA ALA A 190 -3.90 -16.27 -6.12
C ALA A 190 -2.72 -17.25 -6.06
N SER A 191 -1.49 -16.73 -6.23
CA SER A 191 -0.24 -17.47 -6.03
C SER A 191 0.62 -16.77 -4.99
N ILE A 192 1.02 -17.48 -3.95
CA ILE A 192 1.93 -16.99 -2.91
C ILE A 192 3.13 -17.93 -2.86
N ASP A 193 4.29 -17.41 -3.23
CA ASP A 193 5.50 -18.22 -3.39
C ASP A 193 6.24 -18.47 -2.06
N GLY A 194 5.88 -17.73 -1.01
CA GLY A 194 6.44 -17.84 0.35
C GLY A 194 5.43 -18.27 1.40
N ASP A 195 5.72 -17.89 2.65
CA ASP A 195 4.90 -18.22 3.82
C ASP A 195 3.70 -17.27 3.96
N VAL A 196 2.59 -17.78 4.49
CA VAL A 196 1.42 -16.98 4.87
C VAL A 196 1.35 -16.89 6.38
N THR A 197 1.76 -15.74 6.93
CA THR A 197 1.55 -15.44 8.35
C THR A 197 0.37 -14.50 8.49
N TYR A 198 -0.69 -14.97 9.15
CA TYR A 198 -1.90 -14.19 9.32
C TYR A 198 -2.30 -14.02 10.79
N ARG A 199 -3.01 -12.93 11.08
CA ARG A 199 -3.57 -12.65 12.40
C ARG A 199 -5.01 -12.16 12.33
N THR A 200 -5.91 -13.00 12.82
CA THR A 200 -7.35 -12.75 12.94
C THR A 200 -7.82 -13.14 14.35
N GLU A 201 -9.01 -12.69 14.75
CA GLU A 201 -9.61 -13.10 16.03
C GLU A 201 -9.90 -14.60 16.08
N ASN A 202 -10.42 -15.16 14.99
CA ASN A 202 -10.64 -16.59 14.79
C ASN A 202 -9.80 -17.08 13.60
N ALA A 203 -9.16 -18.25 13.72
CA ALA A 203 -8.41 -18.87 12.65
C ALA A 203 -9.25 -19.07 11.37
N GLU A 204 -10.55 -19.34 11.54
CA GLU A 204 -11.53 -19.54 10.46
C GLU A 204 -11.84 -18.27 9.65
N SER A 205 -11.37 -17.10 10.10
CA SER A 205 -11.46 -15.85 9.34
C SER A 205 -10.50 -15.79 8.14
N LEU A 206 -9.55 -16.72 8.04
CA LEU A 206 -8.79 -16.95 6.81
C LEU A 206 -9.54 -17.95 5.93
N ILE A 207 -9.95 -17.49 4.75
CA ILE A 207 -10.61 -18.30 3.74
C ILE A 207 -9.63 -18.49 2.59
N VAL A 208 -9.16 -19.73 2.40
CA VAL A 208 -8.34 -20.09 1.25
C VAL A 208 -9.22 -20.88 0.29
N SER A 209 -9.41 -20.35 -0.91
CA SER A 209 -10.27 -20.96 -1.92
C SER A 209 -9.56 -22.12 -2.61
N GLU A 210 -10.33 -23.11 -3.06
CA GLU A 210 -9.81 -24.17 -3.93
C GLU A 210 -9.25 -23.53 -5.21
N GLY A 211 -8.02 -23.88 -5.58
CA GLY A 211 -7.27 -23.30 -6.69
C GLY A 211 -6.11 -22.40 -6.27
N ALA A 212 -6.21 -21.75 -5.11
CA ALA A 212 -5.13 -20.91 -4.60
C ALA A 212 -3.84 -21.72 -4.38
N THR A 213 -2.72 -21.17 -4.81
CA THR A 213 -1.40 -21.80 -4.64
C THR A 213 -0.62 -21.09 -3.55
N ILE A 214 -0.18 -21.83 -2.54
CA ILE A 214 0.68 -21.35 -1.45
C ILE A 214 1.84 -22.32 -1.33
N SER A 215 3.05 -21.86 -1.62
CA SER A 215 4.25 -22.69 -1.65
C SER A 215 4.88 -22.91 -0.27
N GLY A 216 4.68 -21.96 0.65
CA GLY A 216 5.17 -22.00 2.02
C GLY A 216 4.15 -22.50 3.05
N GLU A 217 4.45 -22.25 4.32
CA GLU A 217 3.59 -22.63 5.44
C GLU A 217 2.53 -21.56 5.75
N ILE A 218 1.34 -22.01 6.14
CA ILE A 218 0.29 -21.12 6.65
C ILE A 218 0.33 -21.13 8.17
N THR A 219 0.68 -19.99 8.76
CA THR A 219 0.79 -19.80 10.21
C THR A 219 -0.23 -18.78 10.70
N HIS A 220 -1.14 -19.23 11.58
CA HIS A 220 -1.95 -18.33 12.39
C HIS A 220 -1.14 -17.88 13.60
N ASP A 221 -0.73 -16.61 13.66
CA ASP A 221 -0.06 -16.05 14.83
C ASP A 221 -1.08 -15.85 15.97
N THR A 222 -1.43 -16.96 16.61
CA THR A 222 -2.16 -17.00 17.87
C THR A 222 -1.21 -16.63 18.98
N LEU A 223 -1.59 -15.66 19.82
CA LEU A 223 -0.78 -15.24 20.96
C LEU A 223 -0.35 -16.45 21.80
N ASP A 224 0.94 -16.82 21.73
CA ASP A 224 1.51 -17.92 22.50
C ASP A 224 1.06 -17.88 23.97
N LYS A 225 0.30 -18.90 24.37
CA LYS A 225 -0.05 -19.16 25.76
C LYS A 225 1.18 -19.75 26.45
N HIS A 226 2.17 -18.96 26.88
CA HIS A 226 3.10 -19.39 27.95
C HIS A 226 3.76 -18.20 28.64
N PHE A 227 3.30 -17.91 29.87
CA PHE A 227 4.12 -17.34 30.94
C PHE A 227 3.76 -18.14 32.20
N ASP A 228 4.40 -19.30 32.35
CA ASP A 228 4.45 -20.02 33.62
C ASP A 228 5.42 -19.27 34.54
N GLY A 229 4.87 -18.26 35.22
CA GLY A 229 5.54 -17.54 36.29
C GLY A 229 5.30 -18.23 37.63
N ASN A 230 5.90 -19.42 37.81
CA ASN A 230 6.01 -20.04 39.12
C ASN A 230 7.13 -19.34 39.88
N LYS A 231 6.77 -18.43 40.80
CA LYS A 231 7.41 -18.10 42.10
C LYS A 231 7.01 -16.70 42.57
#